data_AF-A0A847GDH4-F1
#
_entry.id   AF-A0A847GDH4-F1
#
_cell.length_a   1.000
_cell.length_b   1.000
_cell.length_c   1.000
_cell.angle_alpha   90.00
_cell.angle_beta   90.00
_cell.angle_gamma   90.00
#
_symmetry.space_group_name_H-M   'P 1'
#
loop_
_entity.id
_entity.type
_entity.pdbx_description
1 polymer ?
#
loop_
_entity_poly.entity_id
_entity_poly.type
_entity_poly.pdbx_seq_one_letter_code
_entity_poly.pdbx_strand_id
1 'polypeptide(L)' 'MGLGRAIICLLLPPLAVFDKGCGALLLVTVLWLCGWIPGVIAAVVICRD' A
#
# COMPACT_ATOMS: atom_id res chain seq x y z
N MET A 1 -12.33 5.26 -2.63
CA MET A 1 -11.23 4.90 -3.57
C MET A 1 -11.71 5.06 -5.00
N GLY A 2 -11.16 6.01 -5.76
CA GLY A 2 -11.29 5.97 -7.22
C GLY A 2 -10.48 4.80 -7.79
N LEU A 3 -10.93 4.22 -8.90
CA LEU A 3 -10.31 3.05 -9.55
C LEU A 3 -8.81 3.22 -9.79
N GLY A 4 -8.36 4.45 -10.10
CA GLY A 4 -6.94 4.77 -10.30
C GLY A 4 -6.05 4.54 -9.06
N ARG A 5 -6.56 4.78 -7.84
CA ARG A 5 -5.78 4.55 -6.60
C ARG A 5 -5.63 3.05 -6.30
N ALA A 6 -6.63 2.24 -6.68
CA ALA A 6 -6.57 0.78 -6.51
C ALA A 6 -5.52 0.15 -7.45
N ILE A 7 -5.42 0.63 -8.68
CA ILE A 7 -4.40 0.16 -9.65
C ILE A 7 -2.99 0.51 -9.15
N ILE A 8 -2.79 1.70 -8.59
CA ILE A 8 -1.50 2.12 -8.01
C ILE A 8 -1.12 1.26 -6.80
N CYS A 9 -2.08 0.88 -5.95
CA CYS A 9 -1.84 -0.05 -4.83
C CYS A 9 -1.33 -1.42 -5.27
N LEU A 10 -1.73 -1.89 -6.47
CA LEU A 10 -1.34 -3.19 -7.01
C LEU A 10 0.06 -3.15 -7.65
N LEU A 11 0.37 -2.08 -8.40
CA LEU A 11 1.64 -1.94 -9.11
C LEU A 11 2.79 -1.48 -8.20
N LEU A 12 2.53 -0.48 -7.34
CA LEU A 12 3.49 0.08 -6.39
C LEU A 12 2.77 0.39 -5.05
N PRO A 13 2.58 -0.62 -4.19
CA PRO A 13 1.96 -0.43 -2.87
C PRO A 13 2.62 0.65 -1.99
N PRO A 14 3.96 0.82 -1.93
CA PRO A 14 4.54 1.87 -1.08
C PRO A 14 4.25 3.29 -1.57
N LEU A 15 4.04 3.48 -2.89
CA LEU A 15 3.76 4.78 -3.47
C LEU A 15 2.30 5.21 -3.24
N ALA A 16 1.38 4.25 -3.18
CA ALA A 16 -0.02 4.50 -2.87
C ALA A 16 -0.25 5.03 -1.45
N VAL A 17 0.65 4.65 -0.52
CA VAL A 17 0.54 4.88 0.92
C VAL A 17 1.38 6.08 1.38
N PHE A 18 2.10 6.72 0.45
CA PHE A 18 2.92 7.91 0.73
C PHE A 18 2.12 9.06 1.38
N ASP A 19 0.84 9.19 1.02
CA ASP A 19 -0.07 10.22 1.52
C ASP A 19 -0.66 9.90 2.92
N LYS A 20 -0.58 8.64 3.35
CA LYS A 20 -1.18 8.14 4.59
C LYS A 20 -0.25 8.18 5.81
N GLY A 21 1.01 8.59 5.61
CA GLY A 21 1.98 8.83 6.69
C GLY A 21 3.14 7.81 6.77
N CYS A 22 4.20 8.19 7.48
CA CYS A 22 5.48 7.47 7.53
C CYS A 22 5.36 6.04 8.08
N GLY A 23 4.51 5.82 9.09
CA GLY A 23 4.30 4.50 9.69
C GLY A 23 3.67 3.49 8.72
N ALA A 24 2.72 3.96 7.91
CA ALA A 24 2.07 3.13 6.90
C ALA A 24 3.03 2.76 5.76
N LEU A 25 3.89 3.71 5.37
CA LEU A 25 4.93 3.53 4.37
C LEU A 25 5.97 2.47 4.81
N LEU A 26 6.43 2.53 6.07
CA LEU A 26 7.34 1.55 6.66
C LEU A 26 6.71 0.16 6.78
N LEU A 27 5.45 0.08 7.20
CA LEU A 27 4.75 -1.19 7.33
C LEU A 27 4.60 -1.88 5.96
N VAL A 28 4.11 -1.13 4.95
CA VAL A 28 3.89 -1.64 3.60
C VAL A 28 5.21 -1.98 2.90
N THR A 29 6.29 -1.24 3.12
CA THR A 29 7.61 -1.60 2.57
C THR A 29 8.17 -2.89 3.18
N VAL A 30 8.06 -3.08 4.49
CA VAL A 30 8.50 -4.34 5.15
C VAL A 30 7.65 -5.52 4.69
N LEU A 31 6.33 -5.36 4.61
CA LEU A 31 5.42 -6.40 4.12
C LEU A 31 5.70 -6.72 2.66
N TRP A 32 5.88 -5.72 1.80
CA TRP A 32 6.23 -5.88 0.39
C TRP A 32 7.56 -6.62 0.19
N LEU A 33 8.55 -6.38 1.07
CA LEU A 33 9.84 -7.10 1.07
C LEU A 33 9.71 -8.55 1.57
N CYS A 34 8.85 -8.81 2.55
CA CYS A 34 8.52 -10.16 3.04
C CYS A 34 7.64 -10.96 2.06
N GLY A 35 6.89 -10.27 1.22
CA GLY A 35 6.05 -10.84 0.17
C GLY A 35 5.20 -9.77 -0.50
N TRP A 36 5.06 -9.85 -1.81
CA TRP A 36 4.26 -8.87 -2.54
C TRP A 36 2.79 -8.87 -2.10
N ILE A 37 2.21 -10.06 -1.91
CA ILE A 37 0.81 -10.28 -1.52
C ILE A 37 0.43 -9.55 -0.22
N PRO A 38 1.14 -9.74 0.92
CA PRO A 38 0.81 -9.03 2.16
C PRO A 38 1.00 -7.50 2.05
N GLY A 39 1.96 -7.02 1.24
CA GLY A 39 2.13 -5.59 0.98
C GLY A 39 0.95 -4.95 0.24
N VAL A 40 0.38 -5.64 -0.75
CA VAL A 40 -0.81 -5.16 -1.49
C VAL A 40 -2.04 -5.15 -0.58
N ILE A 41 -2.23 -6.19 0.23
CA ILE A 41 -3.37 -6.26 1.17
C ILE A 41 -3.30 -5.11 2.17
N ALA A 42 -2.13 -4.85 2.76
CA ALA A 42 -1.94 -3.75 3.69
C ALA A 42 -2.19 -2.38 3.04
N ALA A 43 -1.68 -2.15 1.81
CA ALA A 43 -1.95 -0.92 1.08
C ALA A 43 -3.44 -0.71 0.79
N VAL A 44 -4.17 -1.77 0.40
CA VAL A 44 -5.61 -1.69 0.15
C VAL A 44 -6.39 -1.41 1.44
N VAL A 45 -6.05 -2.03 2.57
CA VAL A 45 -6.73 -1.77 3.86
C VAL A 45 -6.49 -0.34 4.33
N ILE A 46 -5.26 0.15 4.28
CA ILE A 46 -4.88 1.51 4.74
C ILE A 46 -5.51 2.61 3.87
N CYS A 47 -5.63 2.37 2.55
CA CYS A 47 -6.26 3.31 1.63
C CYS A 47 -7.80 3.20 1.62
N ARG A 48 -8.38 2.15 2.21
CA ARG A 48 -9.84 1.94 2.31
C ARG A 48 -10.43 2.67 3.51
N ASP A 49 -9.68 2.76 4.61
CA ASP A 49 -9.92 3.66 5.75
C ASP A 49 -9.74 5.13 5.35
#